data_AF-A0A819SWF5-F1
#
_entry.id   AF-A0A819SWF5-F1
#
_cell.length_a   1.000
_cell.length_b   1.000
_cell.length_c   1.000
_cell.angle_alpha   90.00
_cell.angle_beta   90.00
_cell.angle_gamma   90.00
#
_symmetry.space_group_name_H-M   'P 1'
#
loop_
_entity.id
_entity.type
_entity.pdbx_description
1 polymer ?
#
loop_
_entity_poly.entity_id
_entity_poly.type
_entity_poly.pdbx_seq_one_letter_code
_entity_poly.pdbx_strand_id
1 'polypeptide(L)'
;MASKILKATTNITGLAALKLLYGKILRDLKNIPETSAYRKYTEDIINSRLEHVENEPNIARLERKINCGQIEEVIVQAENELMCARRMALNHVWGPLASQAPPNQWKWPII
;
A
#
# COMPACT_ATOMS: atom_id res chain seq x y z
N MET A 1 -5.33 -37.98 10.34
CA MET A 1 -5.98 -37.22 9.25
C MET A 1 -5.92 -35.74 9.60
N ALA A 2 -5.06 -34.96 8.96
CA ALA A 2 -4.89 -33.55 9.28
C ALA A 2 -6.13 -32.77 8.80
N SER A 3 -6.90 -32.25 9.74
CA SER A 3 -8.05 -31.38 9.46
C SER A 3 -7.58 -30.16 8.69
N LYS A 4 -8.02 -30.02 7.45
CA LYS A 4 -7.82 -28.84 6.63
C LYS A 4 -8.57 -27.70 7.31
N ILE A 5 -7.88 -26.87 8.08
CA ILE A 5 -8.43 -25.66 8.69
C ILE A 5 -8.73 -24.71 7.53
N LEU A 6 -9.94 -24.78 6.99
CA LEU A 6 -10.47 -23.76 6.12
C LEU A 6 -10.92 -22.63 7.05
N LYS A 7 -10.17 -21.52 7.09
CA LYS A 7 -10.67 -20.30 7.75
C LYS A 7 -12.06 -20.01 7.17
N ALA A 8 -13.06 -19.86 8.03
CA ALA A 8 -14.32 -19.25 7.63
C ALA A 8 -13.95 -17.86 7.10
N THR A 9 -14.02 -17.69 5.78
CA THR A 9 -13.54 -16.48 5.11
C THR A 9 -14.32 -15.31 5.67
N THR A 10 -13.68 -14.15 5.84
CA THR A 10 -14.34 -12.98 6.44
C THR A 10 -15.42 -12.35 5.53
N ASN A 11 -15.85 -13.06 4.49
CA ASN A 11 -16.79 -12.65 3.44
C ASN A 11 -16.34 -11.42 2.64
N ILE A 12 -15.06 -11.08 2.72
CA ILE A 12 -14.39 -10.03 1.97
C ILE A 12 -13.49 -10.71 0.92
N THR A 13 -13.36 -10.08 -0.24
CA THR A 13 -12.92 -10.62 -1.53
C THR A 13 -11.59 -11.41 -1.55
N GLY A 14 -11.43 -12.28 -2.55
CA GLY A 14 -10.31 -13.23 -2.64
C GLY A 14 -9.01 -12.70 -3.29
N LEU A 15 -7.96 -13.53 -3.27
CA LEU A 15 -6.58 -13.25 -3.73
C LEU A 15 -6.48 -12.66 -5.16
N ALA A 16 -7.42 -13.01 -6.05
CA ALA A 16 -7.46 -12.48 -7.41
C ALA A 16 -7.72 -10.96 -7.45
N ALA A 17 -8.53 -10.45 -6.52
CA ALA A 17 -8.81 -9.01 -6.41
C ALA A 17 -7.54 -8.24 -6.03
N LEU A 18 -6.71 -8.80 -5.15
CA LEU A 18 -5.47 -8.17 -4.69
C LEU A 18 -4.47 -7.92 -5.83
N LYS A 19 -4.26 -8.93 -6.70
CA LYS A 19 -3.39 -8.78 -7.88
C LYS A 19 -3.88 -7.67 -8.81
N LEU A 20 -5.19 -7.60 -9.03
CA LEU A 20 -5.81 -6.60 -9.87
C LEU A 20 -5.67 -5.18 -9.27
N LEU A 21 -5.80 -5.04 -7.96
CA LEU A 21 -5.60 -3.78 -7.24
C LEU A 21 -4.16 -3.29 -7.35
N TYR A 22 -3.16 -4.14 -7.07
CA TYR A 22 -1.75 -3.76 -7.24
C TYR A 22 -1.42 -3.36 -8.68
N GLY A 23 -1.95 -4.09 -9.66
CA GLY A 23 -1.80 -3.70 -11.07
C GLY A 23 -2.42 -2.35 -11.41
N LYS A 24 -3.54 -1.98 -10.78
CA LYS A 24 -4.15 -0.63 -10.92
C LYS A 24 -3.28 0.44 -10.26
N ILE A 25 -2.77 0.20 -9.05
CA ILE A 25 -1.93 1.17 -8.34
C ILE A 25 -0.66 1.47 -9.15
N LEU A 26 0.02 0.44 -9.66
CA LEU A 26 1.20 0.62 -10.51
C LEU A 26 0.91 1.41 -11.80
N ARG A 27 -0.31 1.34 -12.34
CA ARG A 27 -0.71 2.18 -13.49
C ARG A 27 -0.92 3.63 -13.07
N ASP A 28 -1.59 3.87 -11.94
CA ASP A 28 -1.86 5.23 -11.45
C ASP A 28 -0.56 5.93 -11.03
N LEU A 29 0.41 5.19 -10.46
CA LEU A 29 1.74 5.70 -10.08
C LEU A 29 2.56 6.19 -11.27
N LYS A 30 2.35 5.68 -12.49
CA LYS A 30 3.04 6.17 -13.71
C LYS A 30 2.74 7.63 -14.01
N ASN A 31 1.62 8.17 -13.51
CA ASN A 31 1.26 9.58 -13.68
C ASN A 31 2.06 10.51 -12.74
N ILE A 32 2.76 9.96 -11.75
CA ILE A 32 3.59 10.69 -10.78
C ILE A 32 5.04 10.66 -11.30
N PRO A 33 5.85 11.73 -11.17
CA PRO A 33 7.25 11.70 -11.60
C PRO A 33 8.11 10.72 -10.79
N GLU A 34 9.11 10.12 -11.44
CA GLU A 34 10.05 9.15 -10.84
C GLU A 34 10.95 9.76 -9.75
N THR A 35 11.11 11.08 -9.77
CA THR A 35 11.84 11.84 -8.74
C THR A 35 11.06 11.93 -7.42
N SER A 36 9.77 11.63 -7.43
CA SER A 36 8.94 11.63 -6.22
C SER A 36 9.35 10.49 -5.30
N ALA A 37 9.70 10.84 -4.05
CA ALA A 37 9.97 9.85 -3.02
C ALA A 37 8.78 8.90 -2.80
N TYR A 38 7.55 9.43 -2.85
CA TYR A 38 6.34 8.63 -2.72
C TYR A 38 6.25 7.54 -3.80
N ARG A 39 6.46 7.90 -5.07
CA ARG A 39 6.41 6.92 -6.18
C ARG A 39 7.42 5.80 -5.97
N LYS A 40 8.68 6.15 -5.71
CA LYS A 40 9.77 5.18 -5.52
C LYS A 40 9.45 4.16 -4.44
N TYR A 41 9.08 4.62 -3.24
CA TYR A 41 8.83 3.71 -2.12
C TYR A 41 7.55 2.90 -2.30
N THR A 42 6.48 3.48 -2.85
CA THR A 42 5.24 2.76 -3.09
C THR A 42 5.40 1.69 -4.18
N GLU A 43 6.15 1.97 -5.25
CA GLU A 43 6.49 0.97 -6.27
C GLU A 43 7.28 -0.19 -5.68
N ASP A 44 8.32 0.07 -4.89
CA ASP A 44 9.13 -0.97 -4.24
C ASP A 44 8.28 -1.88 -3.34
N ILE A 45 7.42 -1.28 -2.50
CA ILE A 45 6.53 -2.03 -1.59
C ILE A 45 5.53 -2.87 -2.38
N ILE A 46 4.90 -2.31 -3.42
CA ILE A 46 3.89 -3.03 -4.19
C ILE A 46 4.51 -4.14 -5.02
N ASN A 47 5.69 -3.92 -5.62
CA ASN A 47 6.39 -4.96 -6.37
C ASN A 47 6.78 -6.13 -5.47
N SER A 48 7.34 -5.85 -4.28
CA SER A 48 7.66 -6.90 -3.29
C SER A 48 6.41 -7.68 -2.85
N ARG A 49 5.30 -6.99 -2.55
CA ARG A 49 4.03 -7.64 -2.17
C ARG A 49 3.45 -8.46 -3.31
N LEU A 50 3.52 -7.97 -4.55
CA LEU A 50 3.04 -8.66 -5.73
C LEU A 50 3.84 -9.93 -5.98
N GLU A 51 5.18 -9.88 -5.87
CA GLU A 51 6.06 -11.04 -5.96
C GLU A 51 5.70 -12.11 -4.92
N HIS A 52 5.43 -11.71 -3.66
CA HIS A 52 4.99 -12.65 -2.64
C HIS A 52 3.64 -13.32 -2.97
N VAL A 53 2.70 -12.55 -3.53
CA VAL A 53 1.38 -13.03 -3.94
C VAL A 53 1.45 -13.96 -5.17
N GLU A 54 2.47 -13.81 -6.02
CA GLU A 54 2.71 -14.70 -7.16
C GLU A 54 3.43 -16.00 -6.76
N ASN A 55 4.40 -15.90 -5.86
CA ASN A 55 5.23 -17.04 -5.46
C ASN A 55 4.56 -17.98 -4.45
N GLU A 56 3.59 -17.51 -3.65
CA GLU A 56 2.97 -18.32 -2.60
C GLU A 56 1.45 -18.48 -2.81
N PRO A 57 0.98 -19.65 -3.31
CA PRO A 57 -0.45 -19.92 -3.47
C PRO A 57 -1.16 -20.19 -2.13
N ASN A 58 -0.41 -20.46 -1.04
CA ASN A 58 -0.97 -20.74 0.28
C ASN A 58 -1.16 -19.45 1.10
N ILE A 59 -2.43 -19.12 1.37
CA ILE A 59 -2.84 -17.91 2.10
C ILE A 59 -2.17 -17.82 3.49
N ALA A 60 -2.13 -18.91 4.26
CA ALA A 60 -1.59 -18.88 5.63
C ALA A 60 -0.06 -18.70 5.68
N ARG A 61 0.66 -19.03 4.60
CA ARG A 61 2.09 -18.73 4.46
C ARG A 61 2.31 -17.31 3.93
N LEU A 62 1.45 -16.87 3.03
CA LEU A 62 1.45 -15.52 2.49
C LEU A 62 1.21 -14.47 3.59
N GLU A 63 0.20 -14.68 4.46
CA GLU A 63 -0.08 -13.82 5.62
C GLU A 63 1.15 -13.66 6.52
N ARG A 64 1.88 -14.76 6.78
CA ARG A 64 3.11 -14.74 7.57
C ARG A 64 4.27 -14.03 6.87
N LYS A 65 4.38 -14.13 5.55
CA LYS A 65 5.41 -13.43 4.77
C LYS A 65 5.16 -11.93 4.72
N ILE A 66 3.92 -11.51 4.47
CA ILE A 66 3.54 -10.09 4.40
C ILE A 66 3.51 -9.47 5.81
N ASN A 67 3.16 -10.26 6.83
CA ASN A 67 3.12 -9.85 8.24
C ASN A 67 2.32 -8.56 8.48
N CYS A 68 1.18 -8.41 7.78
CA CYS A 68 0.30 -7.24 7.84
C CYS A 68 -1.16 -7.66 8.14
N GLY A 69 -1.36 -8.61 9.06
CA GLY A 69 -2.69 -9.10 9.41
C GLY A 69 -3.23 -10.14 8.42
N GLN A 70 -4.56 -10.17 8.27
CA GLN A 70 -5.26 -11.11 7.38
C GLN A 70 -5.25 -10.61 5.93
N ILE A 71 -5.43 -11.52 4.96
CA ILE A 71 -5.36 -11.16 3.54
C ILE A 71 -6.46 -10.14 3.16
N GLU A 72 -7.60 -10.18 3.82
CA GLU A 72 -8.70 -9.26 3.60
C GLU A 72 -8.39 -7.83 4.06
N GLU A 73 -7.67 -7.67 5.18
CA GLU A 73 -7.18 -6.37 5.64
C GLU A 73 -6.16 -5.79 4.65
N VAL A 74 -5.31 -6.66 4.07
CA VAL A 74 -4.34 -6.26 3.03
C VAL A 74 -5.05 -5.80 1.76
N ILE A 75 -6.18 -6.40 1.40
CA ILE A 75 -7.01 -5.94 0.26
C ILE A 75 -7.57 -4.54 0.53
N VAL A 76 -8.14 -4.32 1.72
CA VAL A 76 -8.64 -3.00 2.12
C VAL A 76 -7.50 -1.97 2.13
N GLN A 77 -6.31 -2.35 2.59
CA GLN A 77 -5.12 -1.50 2.52
C GLN A 77 -4.77 -1.13 1.08
N ALA A 78 -4.82 -2.09 0.14
CA ALA A 78 -4.55 -1.84 -1.27
C ALA A 78 -5.60 -0.91 -1.90
N GLU A 79 -6.88 -1.02 -1.53
CA GLU A 79 -7.93 -0.09 -1.99
C GLU A 79 -7.69 1.33 -1.47
N ASN A 80 -7.35 1.46 -0.18
CA ASN A 80 -6.99 2.74 0.42
C ASN A 80 -5.76 3.36 -0.25
N GLU A 81 -4.75 2.54 -0.56
CA GLU A 81 -3.54 3.00 -1.26
C GLU A 81 -3.86 3.46 -2.68
N LEU A 82 -4.75 2.76 -3.40
CA LEU A 82 -5.22 3.21 -4.71
C LEU A 82 -5.91 4.58 -4.64
N MET A 83 -6.77 4.77 -3.65
CA MET A 83 -7.41 6.07 -3.42
C MET A 83 -6.37 7.15 -3.04
N CYS A 84 -5.38 6.79 -2.22
CA CYS A 84 -4.28 7.65 -1.83
C CYS A 84 -3.47 8.10 -3.05
N ALA A 85 -3.02 7.17 -3.88
CA ALA A 85 -2.22 7.46 -5.08
C ALA A 85 -2.92 8.46 -6.02
N ARG A 86 -4.24 8.31 -6.22
CA ARG A 86 -5.04 9.24 -7.01
C ARG A 86 -5.11 10.65 -6.39
N ARG A 87 -5.26 10.73 -5.06
CA ARG A 87 -5.24 12.01 -4.33
C ARG A 87 -3.86 12.65 -4.35
N MET A 88 -2.79 11.87 -4.20
CA MET A 88 -1.41 12.35 -4.27
C MET A 88 -1.10 12.92 -5.65
N ALA A 89 -1.58 12.27 -6.73
CA ALA A 89 -1.46 12.78 -8.08
C ALA A 89 -2.19 14.12 -8.28
N LEU A 90 -3.40 14.27 -7.72
CA LEU A 90 -4.16 15.53 -7.75
C LEU A 90 -3.47 16.65 -6.97
N ASN A 91 -2.91 16.33 -5.79
CA ASN A 91 -2.35 17.31 -4.87
C ASN A 91 -0.88 17.69 -5.15
N HIS A 92 -0.22 17.06 -6.13
CA HIS A 92 1.16 17.32 -6.50
C HIS A 92 2.15 17.35 -5.33
N VAL A 93 2.09 16.33 -4.46
CA VAL A 93 2.84 16.27 -3.19
C VAL A 93 4.37 16.23 -3.32
N TRP A 94 4.88 16.02 -4.53
CA TRP A 94 6.33 16.00 -4.83
C TRP A 94 6.93 17.39 -5.08
N GLY A 95 6.11 18.44 -5.04
CA GLY A 95 6.57 19.81 -5.18
C GLY A 95 7.33 20.32 -3.94
N PRO A 96 7.92 21.53 -4.03
CA PRO A 96 8.46 22.22 -2.87
C PRO A 96 7.35 22.55 -1.86
N LEU A 97 7.75 22.84 -0.62
CA LEU A 97 6.80 23.28 0.41
C LEU A 97 6.00 24.50 -0.07
N ALA A 98 4.67 24.44 0.09
CA ALA A 98 3.78 25.52 -0.31
C ALA A 98 4.09 26.84 0.41
N SER A 99 4.49 26.76 1.68
CA SER A 99 4.97 27.89 2.47
C SER A 99 6.01 27.44 3.48
N GLN A 100 6.95 28.33 3.82
CA GLN A 100 7.85 28.09 4.94
C GLN A 100 7.10 28.28 6.26
N ALA A 101 7.49 27.52 7.27
CA ALA A 101 6.93 27.68 8.61
C ALA A 101 7.29 29.08 9.17
N PRO A 102 6.33 29.82 9.75
CA PRO A 102 6.62 31.03 10.51
C PRO A 102 7.71 30.83 11.58
N PRO A 103 8.48 31.88 11.90
CA PRO A 103 9.49 31.81 12.95
C PRO A 103 8.83 31.41 14.28
N ASN A 104 9.50 30.54 15.03
CA ASN A 104 9.05 29.95 16.31
C ASN A 104 7.82 29.02 16.26
N GLN A 105 7.25 28.68 15.09
CA GLN A 105 6.08 27.77 15.03
C GLN A 105 6.37 26.38 15.63
N TRP A 106 7.57 25.84 15.39
CA TRP A 106 7.97 24.51 15.84
C TRP A 106 9.02 24.54 16.98
N LYS A 107 9.19 25.69 17.64
CA LYS A 107 10.12 25.82 18.77
C LYS A 107 9.44 25.28 20.03
N TRP A 108 9.97 24.20 20.58
CA TRP A 108 9.52 23.63 21.84
C TRP A 108 10.71 23.18 22.70
N PRO A 109 10.74 23.51 24.02
CA PRO A 109 9.83 24.40 24.75
C PRO A 109 9.94 25.89 24.36
N ILE A 110 8.93 26.67 24.73
CA ILE A 110 8.90 28.13 24.56
C ILE A 110 9.72 28.75 25.69
N ILE A 111 11.05 28.68 25.57
CA ILE A 111 11.99 29.36 26.49
C ILE A 111 12.59 30.55 25.76
#